data_AF-A0A958WW58-F1
#
_entry.id   AF-A0A958WW58-F1
#
_cell.length_a   1.000
_cell.length_b   1.000
_cell.length_c   1.000
_cell.angle_alpha   90.00
_cell.angle_beta   90.00
_cell.angle_gamma   90.00
#
_symmetry.space_group_name_H-M   'P 1'
#
loop_
_entity.id
_entity.type
_entity.pdbx_description
1 polymer ?
#
loop_
_entity_poly.entity_id
_entity_poly.type
_entity_poly.pdbx_seq_one_letter_code
_entity_poly.pdbx_strand_id
1 'polypeptide(L)'
;MKKVNFKIALMGLLLTISFLLLGTEQANAQTQASLIGANNGSGPSKGIYAVPAGNFVDAVSAQALLQSSMEQLMLQMKALNGTPLFSSLERKYNYYNEISDNLGKGQTVAEAISSGLTGAAFPLPRPSTNFLIQIKQEAVSLLTF
;
A
#
# COMPACT_ATOMS: atom_id res chain seq x y z
N MET A 1 -10.82 -37.95 -31.14
CA MET A 1 -11.34 -37.01 -30.13
C MET A 1 -10.24 -36.75 -29.11
N LYS A 2 -9.61 -35.57 -29.09
CA LYS A 2 -8.51 -35.24 -28.17
C LYS A 2 -9.07 -34.87 -26.80
N LYS A 3 -8.73 -35.63 -25.76
CA LYS A 3 -9.03 -35.31 -24.36
C LYS A 3 -8.22 -34.07 -23.97
N VAL A 4 -8.88 -32.92 -23.90
CA VAL A 4 -8.28 -31.71 -23.34
C VAL A 4 -8.15 -31.91 -21.84
N ASN A 5 -6.92 -31.83 -21.33
CA ASN A 5 -6.62 -31.95 -19.90
C ASN A 5 -7.23 -30.75 -19.15
N PHE A 6 -8.46 -30.94 -18.66
CA PHE A 6 -9.28 -29.93 -17.98
C PHE A 6 -8.54 -29.25 -16.80
N LYS A 7 -7.60 -29.96 -16.15
CA LYS A 7 -6.74 -29.39 -15.09
C LYS A 7 -5.84 -28.25 -15.57
N ILE A 8 -5.34 -28.30 -16.80
CA ILE A 8 -4.45 -27.27 -17.34
C ILE A 8 -5.27 -26.04 -17.75
N ALA A 9 -6.47 -26.23 -18.30
CA ALA A 9 -7.39 -25.14 -18.59
C ALA A 9 -7.89 -24.44 -17.32
N LEU A 10 -8.12 -25.19 -16.23
CA LEU A 10 -8.56 -24.63 -14.94
C LEU A 10 -7.45 -23.84 -14.25
N MET A 11 -6.18 -24.28 -14.33
CA MET A 11 -5.04 -23.52 -13.80
C MET A 11 -4.78 -22.23 -14.59
N GLY A 12 -4.99 -22.24 -15.91
CA GLY A 12 -4.90 -21.03 -16.73
C GLY A 12 -6.00 -20.01 -16.43
N LEU A 13 -7.22 -20.48 -16.11
CA LEU A 13 -8.36 -19.62 -15.78
C LEU A 13 -8.23 -18.96 -14.39
N LEU A 14 -7.61 -19.65 -13.43
CA LEU A 14 -7.32 -19.08 -12.11
C LEU A 14 -6.29 -17.94 -12.18
N LEU A 15 -5.31 -18.03 -13.09
CA LEU A 15 -4.31 -16.97 -13.31
C LEU A 15 -4.87 -15.73 -14.01
N THR A 16 -5.91 -15.86 -14.84
CA THR A 16 -6.55 -14.72 -15.51
C THR A 16 -7.61 -14.02 -14.66
N ILE A 17 -8.24 -14.71 -13.69
CA ILE A 17 -9.17 -14.07 -12.75
C ILE A 17 -8.43 -13.15 -11.76
N SER A 18 -7.15 -13.42 -11.45
CA SER A 18 -6.33 -12.51 -10.64
C SER A 18 -6.03 -11.17 -11.32
N PHE A 19 -6.21 -11.06 -12.63
CA PHE A 19 -6.02 -9.81 -13.39
C PHE A 19 -7.30 -8.98 -13.54
N LEU A 20 -8.47 -9.53 -13.22
CA LEU A 20 -9.78 -8.90 -13.46
C LEU A 20 -10.42 -8.22 -12.24
N LEU A 21 -9.76 -8.24 -11.06
CA LEU A 21 -10.17 -7.45 -9.89
C LEU A 21 -9.48 -6.08 -9.77
N LEU A 22 -8.75 -5.64 -10.80
CA LEU A 22 -8.19 -4.28 -10.91
C LEU A 22 -9.23 -3.20 -11.27
N GLY A 23 -10.53 -3.49 -11.13
CA GLY A 23 -11.62 -2.69 -11.68
C GLY A 23 -12.81 -2.51 -10.74
N THR A 24 -12.58 -2.01 -9.53
CA THR A 24 -13.59 -1.20 -8.82
C THR A 24 -12.96 0.12 -8.40
N GLU A 25 -12.49 0.89 -9.38
CA GLU A 25 -12.19 2.31 -9.25
C GLU A 25 -13.50 3.12 -9.10
N GLN A 26 -14.24 2.92 -8.00
CA GLN A 26 -15.42 3.76 -7.70
C GLN A 26 -15.46 4.34 -6.29
N ALA A 27 -14.42 4.13 -5.47
CA ALA A 27 -14.34 4.69 -4.12
C ALA A 27 -13.14 5.64 -3.87
N ASN A 28 -12.36 6.04 -4.89
CA ASN A 28 -11.06 6.68 -4.65
C ASN A 28 -10.97 8.19 -4.98
N ALA A 29 -12.03 8.82 -5.48
CA ALA A 29 -12.03 10.25 -5.79
C ALA A 29 -12.10 11.13 -4.52
N GLN A 30 -12.81 10.67 -3.49
CA GLN A 30 -13.02 11.45 -2.27
C GLN A 30 -11.80 11.45 -1.34
N THR A 31 -11.04 10.34 -1.33
CA THR A 31 -9.74 10.20 -0.63
C THR A 31 -8.62 11.00 -1.31
N GLN A 32 -8.57 11.03 -2.64
CA GLN A 32 -7.58 11.84 -3.37
C GLN A 32 -7.73 13.35 -3.11
N ALA A 33 -8.96 13.87 -3.12
CA ALA A 33 -9.21 15.30 -2.85
C ALA A 33 -8.83 15.72 -1.42
N SER A 34 -9.00 14.84 -0.43
CA SER A 34 -8.61 15.09 0.97
C SER A 34 -7.08 15.11 1.17
N LEU A 35 -6.34 14.27 0.42
CA LEU A 35 -4.87 14.19 0.48
C LEU A 35 -4.16 15.36 -0.22
N ILE A 36 -4.81 15.95 -1.23
CA ILE A 36 -4.31 17.11 -1.99
C ILE A 36 -4.76 18.44 -1.33
N GLY A 37 -5.67 18.39 -0.36
CA GLY A 37 -6.25 19.55 0.33
C GLY A 37 -5.24 20.43 1.07
N ALA A 38 -4.80 21.49 0.38
CA ALA A 38 -4.31 22.79 0.82
C ALA A 38 -3.55 22.88 2.17
N ASN A 39 -2.23 23.12 2.05
CA ASN A 39 -1.33 23.71 3.07
C ASN A 39 -1.71 25.13 3.55
N ASN A 40 -2.97 25.56 3.42
CA ASN A 40 -3.44 26.89 3.83
C ASN A 40 -4.66 26.75 4.74
N GLY A 41 -4.45 26.73 6.06
CA GLY A 41 -5.53 26.90 7.02
C GLY A 41 -5.39 26.00 8.25
N SER A 42 -5.16 26.63 9.39
CA SER A 42 -5.23 26.10 10.74
C SER A 42 -6.59 25.41 11.02
N GLY A 43 -6.64 24.11 10.74
CA GLY A 43 -7.74 23.17 11.00
C GLY A 43 -7.21 21.73 11.00
N PRO A 44 -7.99 20.74 11.47
CA PRO A 44 -7.48 19.38 11.77
C PRO A 44 -6.77 18.79 10.56
N SER A 45 -5.49 18.44 10.74
CA SER A 45 -4.49 18.00 9.75
C SER A 45 -5.05 17.71 8.35
N LYS A 46 -4.98 18.69 7.44
CA LYS A 46 -5.27 18.52 6.00
C LYS A 46 -3.97 18.18 5.25
N GLY A 47 -4.02 17.23 4.32
CA GLY A 47 -2.90 16.88 3.44
C GLY A 47 -2.38 15.43 3.56
N ILE A 48 -1.22 15.14 2.97
CA ILE A 48 -0.68 13.77 2.86
C ILE A 48 -0.42 13.10 4.21
N TYR A 49 -0.25 13.86 5.30
CA TYR A 49 -0.02 13.34 6.66
C TYR A 49 -1.30 13.22 7.50
N ALA A 50 -2.47 13.60 6.94
CA ALA A 50 -3.76 13.48 7.63
C ALA A 50 -4.07 12.02 7.96
N VAL A 51 -4.58 11.71 9.16
CA VAL A 51 -5.05 10.35 9.49
C VAL A 51 -6.17 9.97 8.52
N PRO A 52 -6.05 8.87 7.74
CA PRO A 52 -7.09 8.46 6.81
C PRO A 52 -8.34 8.01 7.57
N ALA A 53 -9.52 8.32 7.02
CA ALA A 53 -10.78 7.80 7.51
C ALA A 53 -11.11 6.48 6.79
N GLY A 54 -11.71 5.53 7.50
CA GLY A 54 -12.12 4.25 6.93
C GLY A 54 -12.36 3.18 7.99
N ASN A 55 -12.93 2.06 7.56
CA ASN A 55 -13.05 0.85 8.38
C ASN A 55 -11.79 0.01 8.17
N PHE A 56 -10.87 0.09 9.11
CA PHE A 56 -9.60 -0.63 9.03
C PHE A 56 -9.68 -1.96 9.76
N VAL A 57 -9.02 -2.97 9.21
CA VAL A 57 -8.87 -4.27 9.88
C VAL A 57 -8.22 -4.09 11.25
N ASP A 58 -8.35 -5.07 12.13
CA ASP A 58 -7.65 -5.03 13.41
C ASP A 58 -6.12 -5.08 13.22
N ALA A 59 -5.37 -4.67 14.25
CA ALA A 59 -3.91 -4.56 14.18
C ALA A 59 -3.20 -5.88 13.83
N VAL A 60 -3.73 -7.03 14.27
CA VAL A 60 -3.13 -8.34 14.01
C VAL A 60 -3.32 -8.71 12.54
N SER A 61 -4.54 -8.53 12.02
CA SER A 61 -4.83 -8.72 10.60
C SER A 61 -4.02 -7.76 9.72
N ALA A 62 -3.88 -6.50 10.15
CA ALA A 62 -3.07 -5.50 9.44
C ALA A 62 -1.60 -5.93 9.35
N GLN A 63 -1.01 -6.41 10.45
CA GLN A 63 0.37 -6.91 10.46
C GLN A 63 0.55 -8.11 9.51
N ALA A 64 -0.39 -9.05 9.48
CA ALA A 64 -0.34 -10.20 8.58
C ALA A 64 -0.41 -9.77 7.10
N LEU A 65 -1.30 -8.82 6.75
CA LEU A 65 -1.41 -8.28 5.39
C LEU A 65 -0.15 -7.51 4.96
N LEU A 66 0.40 -6.68 5.86
CA LEU A 66 1.65 -5.97 5.63
C LEU A 66 2.81 -6.94 5.41
N GLN A 67 2.93 -7.98 6.24
CA GLN A 67 3.96 -9.01 6.09
C GLN A 67 3.87 -9.69 4.72
N SER A 68 2.68 -10.15 4.32
CA SER A 68 2.49 -10.76 3.01
C SER A 68 2.86 -9.81 1.87
N SER A 69 2.53 -8.52 1.99
CA SER A 69 2.87 -7.52 0.97
C SER A 69 4.39 -7.26 0.92
N MET A 70 5.04 -7.18 2.07
CA MET A 70 6.49 -7.01 2.17
C MET A 70 7.26 -8.20 1.58
N GLU A 71 6.81 -9.43 1.82
CA GLU A 71 7.40 -10.64 1.21
C GLU A 71 7.33 -10.58 -0.33
N GLN A 72 6.20 -10.13 -0.88
CA GLN A 72 6.06 -9.92 -2.33
C GLN A 72 6.98 -8.82 -2.85
N LEU A 73 7.12 -7.70 -2.13
CA LEU A 73 8.05 -6.64 -2.50
C LEU A 73 9.50 -7.13 -2.50
N MET A 74 9.91 -7.95 -1.53
CA MET A 74 11.24 -8.56 -1.50
C MET A 74 11.50 -9.46 -2.71
N LEU A 75 10.52 -10.26 -3.13
CA LEU A 75 10.64 -11.08 -4.33
C LEU A 75 10.81 -10.21 -5.59
N GLN A 76 10.05 -9.13 -5.72
CA GLN A 76 10.17 -8.18 -6.83
C GLN A 76 11.54 -7.48 -6.82
N MET A 77 12.00 -7.02 -5.66
CA MET A 77 13.32 -6.37 -5.51
C MET A 77 14.46 -7.29 -5.93
N LYS A 78 14.41 -8.58 -5.56
CA LYS A 78 15.40 -9.58 -5.99
C LYS A 78 15.46 -9.72 -7.51
N ALA A 79 14.32 -9.63 -8.20
CA ALA A 79 14.25 -9.72 -9.66
C ALA A 79 14.70 -8.43 -10.38
N LEU A 80 14.67 -7.28 -9.68
CA LEU A 80 14.83 -5.94 -10.27
C LEU A 80 16.08 -5.20 -9.78
N ASN A 81 17.04 -5.92 -9.20
CA ASN A 81 18.25 -5.33 -8.64
C ASN A 81 18.99 -4.44 -9.67
N GLY A 82 19.37 -3.23 -9.25
CA GLY A 82 20.06 -2.24 -10.09
C GLY A 82 19.18 -1.41 -11.03
N THR A 83 17.85 -1.56 -10.99
CA THR A 83 16.92 -0.75 -11.78
C THR A 83 16.36 0.43 -10.97
N PRO A 84 15.89 1.53 -11.61
CA PRO A 84 15.20 2.61 -10.91
C PRO A 84 13.96 2.15 -10.12
N LEU A 85 13.32 1.06 -10.57
CA LEU A 85 12.18 0.47 -9.90
C LEU A 85 12.55 -0.14 -8.55
N PHE A 86 13.80 -0.62 -8.38
CA PHE A 86 14.29 -1.15 -7.11
C PHE A 86 14.14 -0.14 -5.98
N SER A 87 14.61 1.10 -6.17
CA SER A 87 14.56 2.13 -5.13
C SER A 87 13.13 2.53 -4.77
N SER A 88 12.19 2.46 -5.72
CA SER A 88 10.76 2.70 -5.44
C SER A 88 10.16 1.58 -4.60
N LEU A 89 10.48 0.33 -4.91
CA LEU A 89 10.04 -0.84 -4.13
C LEU A 89 10.65 -0.87 -2.73
N GLU A 90 11.93 -0.50 -2.60
CA GLU A 90 12.62 -0.40 -1.31
C GLU A 90 11.95 0.66 -0.41
N ARG A 91 11.62 1.83 -0.95
CA ARG A 91 10.89 2.87 -0.22
C ARG A 91 9.50 2.40 0.21
N LYS A 92 8.79 1.66 -0.65
CA LYS A 92 7.48 1.08 -0.33
C LYS A 92 7.60 0.00 0.76
N TYR A 93 8.63 -0.83 0.70
CA TYR A 93 8.93 -1.82 1.73
C TYR A 93 9.20 -1.14 3.08
N ASN A 94 10.05 -0.12 3.11
CA ASN A 94 10.37 0.61 4.34
C ASN A 94 9.12 1.30 4.92
N TYR A 95 8.25 1.83 4.06
CA TYR A 95 6.98 2.41 4.48
C TYR A 95 6.09 1.37 5.18
N TYR A 96 5.93 0.18 4.60
CA TYR A 96 5.14 -0.90 5.21
C TYR A 96 5.76 -1.44 6.49
N ASN A 97 7.09 -1.52 6.56
CA ASN A 97 7.80 -1.89 7.77
C ASN A 97 7.51 -0.89 8.90
N GLU A 98 7.58 0.42 8.61
CA GLU A 98 7.30 1.47 9.59
C GLU A 98 5.83 1.44 10.06
N ILE A 99 4.87 1.15 9.18
CA ILE A 99 3.46 0.94 9.60
C ILE A 99 3.40 -0.25 10.58
N SER A 100 4.02 -1.38 10.23
CA SER A 100 4.03 -2.58 11.08
C SER A 100 4.65 -2.33 12.46
N ASP A 101 5.77 -1.59 12.50
CA ASP A 101 6.44 -1.20 13.75
C ASP A 101 5.56 -0.29 14.62
N ASN A 102 4.85 0.65 13.99
CA ASN A 102 3.93 1.56 14.70
C ASN A 102 2.69 0.83 15.25
N LEU A 103 2.18 -0.16 14.51
CA LEU A 103 1.16 -1.08 15.04
C LEU A 103 1.68 -1.88 16.24
N GLY A 104 2.92 -2.36 16.18
CA GLY A 104 3.57 -3.05 17.30
C GLY A 104 3.75 -2.18 18.55
N LYS A 105 3.84 -0.85 18.38
CA LYS A 105 3.85 0.14 19.47
C LYS A 105 2.45 0.51 19.99
N GLY A 106 1.40 -0.09 19.45
CA GLY A 106 0.01 0.12 19.89
C GLY A 106 -0.74 1.26 19.19
N GLN A 107 -0.24 1.78 18.07
CA GLN A 107 -1.00 2.75 17.28
C GLN A 107 -2.19 2.07 16.58
N THR A 108 -3.25 2.85 16.31
CA THR A 108 -4.32 2.39 15.41
C THR A 108 -3.80 2.27 13.97
N VAL A 109 -4.46 1.45 13.14
CA VAL A 109 -4.08 1.29 11.71
C VAL A 109 -4.06 2.62 10.97
N ALA A 110 -5.08 3.46 11.19
CA ALA A 110 -5.16 4.77 10.55
C ALA A 110 -3.97 5.67 10.95
N GLU A 111 -3.63 5.73 12.24
CA GLU A 111 -2.48 6.50 12.74
C GLU A 111 -1.15 5.96 12.21
N ALA A 112 -0.99 4.64 12.17
CA ALA A 112 0.22 4.00 11.68
C ALA A 112 0.48 4.31 10.19
N ILE A 113 -0.57 4.32 9.35
CA ILE A 113 -0.49 4.70 7.93
C ILE A 113 0.07 6.12 7.77
N SER A 114 -0.41 7.08 8.58
CA SER A 114 0.06 8.46 8.51
C SER A 114 1.44 8.66 9.13
N SER A 115 1.70 8.02 10.27
CA SER A 115 3.01 8.07 10.94
C SER A 115 4.11 7.44 10.09
N GLY A 116 3.79 6.41 9.30
CA GLY A 116 4.74 5.79 8.36
C GLY A 116 5.28 6.77 7.31
N LEU A 117 4.59 7.88 7.04
CA LEU A 117 5.08 8.92 6.13
C LEU A 117 6.14 9.83 6.75
N THR A 118 6.36 9.73 8.06
CA THR A 118 7.30 10.59 8.77
C THR A 118 8.72 10.03 8.70
N GLY A 119 9.64 10.84 8.15
CA GLY A 119 11.10 10.80 8.33
C GLY A 119 11.86 9.47 8.15
N ALA A 120 11.67 8.52 9.05
CA ALA A 120 12.49 7.31 9.17
C ALA A 120 12.37 6.36 7.96
N ALA A 121 11.18 6.24 7.37
CA ALA A 121 10.94 5.40 6.20
C ALA A 121 11.58 5.95 4.89
N PHE A 122 11.98 7.23 4.87
CA PHE A 122 12.40 7.93 3.65
C PHE A 122 13.70 8.72 3.84
N PRO A 123 14.88 8.06 3.74
CA PRO A 123 16.16 8.76 3.70
C PRO A 123 16.27 9.66 2.45
N LEU A 124 17.14 10.66 2.52
CA LEU A 124 17.37 11.60 1.42
C LEU A 124 17.99 10.90 0.18
N PRO A 125 17.59 11.28 -1.05
CA PRO A 125 16.61 12.32 -1.39
C PRO A 125 15.17 11.86 -1.14
N ARG A 126 14.33 12.77 -0.63
CA ARG A 126 12.92 12.47 -0.33
C ARG A 126 12.15 12.08 -1.60
N PRO A 127 11.21 11.13 -1.52
CA PRO A 127 10.33 10.80 -2.62
C PRO A 127 9.46 12.00 -3.05
N SER A 128 8.95 11.97 -4.27
CA SER A 128 7.99 12.97 -4.75
C SER A 128 6.68 12.90 -3.96
N THR A 129 5.98 14.03 -3.85
CA THR A 129 4.65 14.08 -3.20
C THR A 129 3.68 13.09 -3.83
N ASN A 130 3.72 12.92 -5.16
CA ASN A 130 2.86 11.96 -5.87
C ASN A 130 3.14 10.52 -5.44
N PHE A 131 4.42 10.16 -5.26
CA PHE A 131 4.79 8.85 -4.74
C PHE A 131 4.25 8.64 -3.32
N LEU A 132 4.39 9.64 -2.45
CA LEU A 132 3.88 9.57 -1.07
C LEU A 132 2.35 9.43 -1.02
N ILE A 133 1.63 10.14 -1.89
CA ILE A 133 0.17 10.02 -2.03
C ILE A 133 -0.20 8.61 -2.49
N GLN A 134 0.50 8.10 -3.51
CA GLN A 134 0.24 6.77 -4.07
C GLN A 134 0.44 5.67 -3.04
N ILE A 135 1.61 5.60 -2.39
CA ILE A 135 1.90 4.52 -1.43
C ILE A 135 0.96 4.56 -0.23
N LYS A 136 0.51 5.76 0.18
CA LYS A 136 -0.48 5.91 1.24
C LYS A 136 -1.84 5.35 0.83
N GLN A 137 -2.29 5.66 -0.38
CA GLN A 137 -3.56 5.11 -0.90
C GLN A 137 -3.48 3.58 -1.03
N GLU A 138 -2.34 3.06 -1.47
CA GLU A 138 -2.11 1.62 -1.52
C GLU A 138 -2.17 1.00 -0.12
N ALA A 139 -1.59 1.64 0.91
CA ALA A 139 -1.70 1.17 2.30
C ALA A 139 -3.14 1.23 2.83
N VAL A 140 -3.87 2.33 2.57
CA VAL A 140 -5.28 2.43 2.93
C VAL A 140 -6.08 1.32 2.26
N SER A 141 -5.90 1.11 0.96
CA SER A 141 -6.60 0.07 0.22
C SER A 141 -6.25 -1.35 0.70
N LEU A 142 -5.00 -1.58 1.10
CA LEU A 142 -4.56 -2.88 1.62
C LEU A 142 -5.18 -3.21 2.97
N LEU A 143 -5.42 -2.19 3.82
CA LEU A 143 -5.75 -2.36 5.24
C LEU A 143 -7.21 -2.02 5.57
N THR A 144 -8.04 -1.73 4.56
CA THR A 144 -9.48 -1.50 4.71
C THR A 144 -10.24 -2.79 4.44
N PHE A 145 -11.40 -2.98 5.08
CA PHE A 145 -12.33 -4.10 4.84
C PHE A 145 -13.75 -3.64 4.50
#